data_AF-A0A662M939-F1
#
_entry.id   AF-A0A662M939-F1
#
_cell.length_a   1.000
_cell.length_b   1.000
_cell.length_c   1.000
_cell.angle_alpha   90.00
_cell.angle_beta   90.00
_cell.angle_gamma   90.00
#
_symmetry.space_group_name_H-M   'P 1'
#
loop_
_entity.id
_entity.type
_entity.pdbx_description
1 polymer ?
#
loop_
_entity_poly.entity_id
_entity_poly.type
_entity_poly.pdbx_seq_one_letter_code
_entity_poly.pdbx_strand_id
1 'polypeptide(L)'
;MSSTTIYKIIRTFRRSLRNDKKGVALVVTAFVLIGIVLAALALVRVTYVPSKAKSLEVNHYREVMNQLMEVKSLIDVLMSSRSSSVTFYWPVKLGYTQNLILGMDIVQASLGYDDRGLSYAISYGYLFNDSGVWVFSRVYDSPRVSGGILYKGLYQYYGTIELYYSGGVLYLNHNNRYYTVLALPIRFDASVTQDGTRVIGLYAQMPAIFPGSGMHTSVSGMGSATLKITCREVQPPYSPPKVGEPSIVIIKIESWEDRYLDYAKAFLVELENILLQMNYTKVKTNATTLEDAINEFGVNITGNTFERYMIFFDEETKTYYIIIGGIDYLRFQYGDFTVNVQIAPSTT
;
A
#
# COMPACT_ATOMS: atom_id res chain seq x y z
N MET A 1 -69.57 -35.83 51.30
CA MET A 1 -68.20 -35.52 51.76
C MET A 1 -68.20 -34.11 52.35
N SER A 2 -67.91 -33.94 53.64
CA SER A 2 -68.01 -32.61 54.29
C SER A 2 -66.80 -31.71 53.95
N SER A 3 -67.07 -30.41 53.83
CA SER A 3 -66.11 -29.31 53.58
C SER A 3 -64.88 -29.35 54.50
N THR A 4 -65.04 -29.88 55.71
CA THR A 4 -63.99 -30.04 56.73
C THR A 4 -62.88 -31.00 56.33
N THR A 5 -63.18 -32.04 55.54
CA THR A 5 -62.20 -33.04 55.09
C THR A 5 -61.29 -32.48 53.99
N ILE A 6 -61.86 -31.67 53.08
CA ILE A 6 -61.13 -31.01 52.00
C ILE A 6 -60.17 -29.95 52.58
N TYR A 7 -60.62 -29.18 53.58
CA TYR A 7 -59.80 -28.16 54.22
C TYR A 7 -58.60 -28.76 54.98
N LYS A 8 -58.77 -29.93 55.62
CA LYS A 8 -57.66 -30.66 56.25
C LYS A 8 -56.66 -31.21 55.23
N ILE A 9 -57.13 -31.75 54.10
CA ILE A 9 -56.25 -32.27 53.04
C ILE A 9 -55.41 -31.14 52.44
N ILE A 10 -56.03 -30.01 52.09
CA ILE A 10 -55.34 -28.83 51.52
C ILE A 10 -54.31 -28.25 52.51
N ARG A 11 -54.63 -28.20 53.82
CA ARG A 11 -53.71 -27.68 54.85
C ARG A 11 -52.50 -28.60 55.06
N THR A 12 -52.69 -29.91 55.00
CA THR A 12 -51.60 -30.90 55.10
C THR A 12 -50.73 -30.89 53.85
N PHE A 13 -51.32 -30.74 52.66
CA PHE A 13 -50.58 -30.58 51.40
C PHE A 13 -49.76 -29.28 51.36
N ARG A 14 -50.31 -28.16 51.82
CA ARG A 14 -49.59 -26.88 51.96
C ARG A 14 -48.42 -26.94 52.95
N ARG A 15 -48.55 -27.70 54.03
CA ARG A 15 -47.46 -27.91 55.00
C ARG A 15 -46.38 -28.85 54.47
N SER A 16 -46.74 -29.85 53.67
CA SER A 16 -45.80 -30.76 53.02
C SER A 16 -44.90 -30.03 52.01
N LEU A 17 -45.50 -29.21 51.13
CA LEU A 17 -44.76 -28.38 50.15
C LEU A 17 -43.86 -27.32 50.79
N ARG A 18 -44.22 -26.82 51.98
CA ARG A 18 -43.42 -25.79 52.70
C ARG A 18 -42.21 -26.38 53.45
N ASN A 19 -42.18 -27.69 53.68
CA ASN A 19 -41.09 -28.39 54.39
C ASN A 19 -40.24 -29.28 53.47
N ASP A 20 -40.47 -29.24 52.15
CA ASP A 20 -39.70 -30.06 51.22
C ASP A 20 -38.34 -29.41 50.93
N LYS A 21 -37.43 -29.56 51.91
CA LYS A 21 -36.03 -29.10 51.83
C LYS A 21 -35.33 -29.61 50.57
N LYS A 22 -35.78 -30.74 50.00
CA LYS A 22 -35.25 -31.30 48.75
C LYS A 22 -35.65 -30.47 47.53
N GLY A 23 -36.89 -30.01 47.45
CA GLY A 23 -37.37 -29.14 46.37
C GLY A 23 -36.66 -27.79 46.36
N VAL A 24 -36.50 -27.18 47.54
CA VAL A 24 -35.74 -25.92 47.69
C VAL A 24 -34.27 -26.11 47.33
N ALA A 25 -33.63 -27.18 47.81
CA ALA A 25 -32.24 -27.48 47.47
C ALA A 25 -32.05 -27.68 45.96
N LEU A 26 -32.98 -28.35 45.27
CA LEU A 26 -32.90 -28.61 43.83
C LEU A 26 -33.02 -27.32 43.01
N VAL A 27 -33.91 -26.40 43.43
CA VAL A 27 -34.04 -25.06 42.82
C VAL A 27 -32.78 -24.23 43.05
N VAL A 28 -32.24 -24.19 44.28
CA VAL A 28 -30.98 -23.49 44.57
C VAL A 28 -29.82 -24.07 43.75
N THR A 29 -29.73 -25.40 43.65
CA THR A 29 -28.69 -26.06 42.84
C THR A 29 -28.82 -25.69 41.37
N ALA A 30 -30.04 -25.65 40.83
CA ALA A 30 -30.28 -25.23 39.44
C ALA A 30 -29.87 -23.77 39.20
N PHE A 31 -30.20 -22.84 40.10
CA PHE A 31 -29.79 -21.43 39.97
C PHE A 31 -28.27 -21.24 40.06
N VAL A 32 -27.59 -21.96 40.95
CA VAL A 32 -26.12 -21.93 41.04
C VAL A 32 -25.49 -22.46 39.75
N LEU A 33 -26.03 -23.56 39.19
CA LEU A 33 -25.51 -24.14 37.95
C LEU A 33 -25.72 -23.21 36.76
N ILE A 34 -26.88 -22.55 36.66
CA ILE A 34 -27.13 -21.50 35.67
C ILE A 34 -26.15 -20.33 35.86
N GLY A 35 -25.92 -19.90 37.10
CA GLY A 35 -24.96 -18.84 37.42
C GLY A 35 -23.54 -19.16 36.97
N ILE A 36 -23.09 -20.40 37.18
CA ILE A 36 -21.78 -20.89 36.72
C ILE A 36 -21.71 -20.90 35.19
N VAL A 37 -22.75 -21.39 34.51
CA VAL A 37 -22.80 -21.39 33.04
C VAL A 37 -22.76 -19.96 32.50
N LEU A 38 -23.54 -19.04 33.07
CA LEU A 38 -23.54 -17.63 32.67
C LEU A 38 -22.19 -16.96 32.93
N ALA A 39 -21.53 -17.26 34.05
CA ALA A 39 -20.19 -16.76 34.35
C ALA A 39 -19.14 -17.27 33.35
N ALA A 40 -19.21 -18.56 32.99
CA ALA A 40 -18.34 -19.15 31.97
C ALA A 40 -18.57 -18.52 30.59
N LEU A 41 -19.84 -18.33 30.17
CA LEU A 41 -20.18 -17.66 28.91
C LEU A 41 -19.72 -16.20 28.90
N ALA A 42 -19.83 -15.49 30.03
CA ALA A 42 -19.33 -14.13 30.19
C ALA A 42 -17.81 -14.06 30.03
N LEU A 43 -17.07 -14.99 30.65
CA LEU A 43 -15.61 -15.08 30.49
C LEU A 43 -15.22 -15.36 29.04
N VAL A 44 -15.90 -16.29 28.36
CA VAL A 44 -15.66 -16.58 26.93
C VAL A 44 -15.90 -15.33 26.07
N ARG A 45 -16.95 -14.57 26.35
CA ARG A 45 -17.28 -13.35 25.59
C ARG A 45 -16.29 -12.21 25.81
N VAL A 46 -15.75 -12.07 27.01
CA VAL A 46 -14.83 -10.96 27.36
C VAL A 46 -13.39 -11.27 26.97
N THR A 47 -12.97 -12.53 27.05
CA THR A 47 -11.55 -12.91 26.87
C THR A 47 -11.29 -13.65 25.56
N TYR A 48 -12.00 -14.77 25.35
CA TYR A 48 -11.73 -15.67 24.23
C TYR A 48 -12.18 -15.07 22.88
N VAL A 49 -13.39 -14.52 22.81
CA VAL A 49 -13.96 -13.96 21.57
C VAL A 49 -13.08 -12.83 21.00
N PRO A 50 -12.69 -11.79 21.77
CA PRO A 50 -11.82 -10.73 21.25
C PRO A 50 -10.41 -11.22 20.90
N SER A 51 -9.83 -12.13 21.69
CA SER A 51 -8.50 -12.70 21.39
C SER A 51 -8.52 -13.48 20.08
N LYS A 52 -9.55 -14.30 19.88
CA LYS A 52 -9.70 -15.08 18.65
C LYS A 52 -9.96 -14.19 17.44
N ALA A 53 -10.87 -13.21 17.55
CA ALA A 53 -11.14 -12.25 16.47
C ALA A 53 -9.87 -11.48 16.07
N LYS A 54 -9.13 -10.95 17.04
CA LYS A 54 -7.84 -10.28 16.79
C LYS A 54 -6.84 -11.18 16.07
N SER A 55 -6.79 -12.49 16.39
CA SER A 55 -5.91 -13.43 15.66
C SER A 55 -6.35 -13.65 14.21
N LEU A 56 -7.66 -13.68 13.95
CA LEU A 56 -8.20 -13.84 12.61
C LEU A 56 -7.91 -12.61 11.74
N GLU A 57 -8.09 -11.41 12.29
CA GLU A 57 -7.76 -10.16 11.60
C GLU A 57 -6.28 -10.09 11.21
N VAL A 58 -5.36 -10.50 12.08
CA VAL A 58 -3.92 -10.56 11.77
C VAL A 58 -3.64 -11.53 10.64
N ASN A 59 -4.22 -12.72 10.71
CA ASN A 59 -3.98 -13.75 9.71
C ASN A 59 -4.50 -13.30 8.34
N HIS A 60 -5.70 -12.72 8.32
CA HIS A 60 -6.30 -12.16 7.12
C HIS A 60 -5.45 -11.04 6.54
N TYR A 61 -5.03 -10.07 7.37
CA TYR A 61 -4.17 -8.98 6.95
C TYR A 61 -2.85 -9.46 6.35
N ARG A 62 -2.16 -10.40 7.01
CA ARG A 62 -0.90 -10.96 6.50
C ARG A 62 -1.08 -11.67 5.17
N GLU A 63 -2.21 -12.35 5.00
CA GLU A 63 -2.51 -13.04 3.76
C GLU A 63 -2.74 -12.07 2.60
N VAL A 64 -3.54 -11.01 2.82
CA VAL A 64 -3.73 -9.95 1.81
C VAL A 64 -2.41 -9.24 1.49
N MET A 65 -1.61 -8.92 2.52
CA MET A 65 -0.29 -8.33 2.32
C MET A 65 0.57 -9.21 1.43
N ASN A 66 0.68 -10.51 1.75
CA ASN A 66 1.45 -11.46 0.96
C ASN A 66 0.95 -11.53 -0.49
N GLN A 67 -0.37 -11.58 -0.70
CA GLN A 67 -0.96 -11.59 -2.03
C GLN A 67 -0.60 -10.33 -2.84
N LEU A 68 -0.61 -9.15 -2.23
CA LEU A 68 -0.21 -7.91 -2.91
C LEU A 68 1.31 -7.81 -3.12
N MET A 69 2.13 -8.36 -2.23
CA MET A 69 3.57 -8.49 -2.45
C MET A 69 3.87 -9.42 -3.63
N GLU A 70 3.13 -10.52 -3.77
CA GLU A 70 3.24 -11.45 -4.91
C GLU A 70 2.83 -10.75 -6.21
N VAL A 71 1.73 -9.99 -6.21
CA VAL A 71 1.32 -9.15 -7.35
C VAL A 71 2.44 -8.18 -7.75
N LYS A 72 3.04 -7.48 -6.78
CA LYS A 72 4.17 -6.59 -7.04
C LYS A 72 5.35 -7.36 -7.65
N SER A 73 5.74 -8.48 -7.05
CA SER A 73 6.87 -9.28 -7.54
C SER A 73 6.63 -9.78 -8.97
N LEU A 74 5.41 -10.16 -9.31
CA LEU A 74 5.04 -10.54 -10.68
C LEU A 74 5.15 -9.36 -11.64
N ILE A 75 4.67 -8.18 -11.24
CA ILE A 75 4.81 -6.95 -12.04
C ILE A 75 6.29 -6.63 -12.26
N ASP A 76 7.12 -6.69 -11.23
CA ASP A 76 8.57 -6.44 -11.34
C ASP A 76 9.27 -7.44 -12.29
N VAL A 77 8.91 -8.72 -12.22
CA VAL A 77 9.42 -9.74 -13.14
C VAL A 77 8.96 -9.48 -14.58
N LEU A 78 7.68 -9.14 -14.78
CA LEU A 78 7.15 -8.83 -16.10
C LEU A 78 7.79 -7.57 -16.69
N MET A 79 8.02 -6.56 -15.86
CA MET A 79 8.79 -5.38 -16.23
C MET A 79 10.19 -5.74 -16.69
N SER A 80 10.86 -6.72 -16.06
CA SER A 80 12.17 -7.18 -16.53
C SER A 80 12.11 -8.03 -17.81
N SER A 81 10.94 -8.58 -18.15
CA SER A 81 10.75 -9.44 -19.33
C SER A 81 10.49 -8.60 -20.59
N ARG A 82 11.09 -8.97 -21.72
CA ARG A 82 10.81 -8.35 -23.05
C ARG A 82 9.55 -8.91 -23.71
N SER A 83 8.53 -9.25 -22.91
CA SER A 83 7.32 -9.89 -23.42
C SER A 83 6.34 -8.81 -23.85
N SER A 84 5.88 -8.88 -25.10
CA SER A 84 5.08 -7.84 -25.76
C SER A 84 3.71 -7.59 -25.12
N SER A 85 3.10 -8.63 -24.53
CA SER A 85 1.86 -8.51 -23.75
C SER A 85 1.61 -9.75 -22.90
N VAL A 86 1.40 -9.60 -21.59
CA VAL A 86 1.07 -10.70 -20.68
C VAL A 86 -0.13 -10.31 -19.81
N THR A 87 -1.12 -11.20 -19.71
CA THR A 87 -2.27 -11.03 -18.80
C THR A 87 -2.22 -12.10 -17.74
N PHE A 88 -2.42 -11.71 -16.49
CA PHE A 88 -2.56 -12.65 -15.38
C PHE A 88 -3.73 -12.28 -14.47
N TYR A 89 -4.19 -13.28 -13.74
CA TYR A 89 -5.32 -13.21 -12.84
C TYR A 89 -4.83 -13.58 -11.45
N TRP A 90 -5.00 -12.68 -10.48
CA TRP A 90 -4.53 -12.88 -9.13
C TRP A 90 -5.68 -12.78 -8.13
N PRO A 91 -5.98 -13.83 -7.35
CA PRO A 91 -6.98 -13.75 -6.30
C PRO A 91 -6.42 -12.95 -5.11
N VAL A 92 -7.22 -12.01 -4.62
CA VAL A 92 -6.96 -11.24 -3.42
C VAL A 92 -8.14 -11.40 -2.47
N LYS A 93 -7.86 -11.75 -1.22
CA LYS A 93 -8.89 -11.83 -0.19
C LYS A 93 -9.45 -10.44 0.09
N LEU A 94 -10.77 -10.35 0.16
CA LEU A 94 -11.47 -9.12 0.52
C LEU A 94 -11.72 -9.14 2.03
N GLY A 95 -12.86 -9.69 2.44
CA GLY A 95 -13.27 -9.78 3.82
C GLY A 95 -13.58 -11.21 4.22
N TYR A 96 -13.88 -11.44 5.48
CA TYR A 96 -14.31 -12.75 5.97
C TYR A 96 -15.48 -12.62 6.91
N THR A 97 -16.19 -13.72 7.06
CA THR A 97 -17.22 -13.93 8.08
C THR A 97 -16.87 -15.23 8.81
N GLN A 98 -16.67 -15.14 10.13
CA GLN A 98 -16.35 -16.30 10.95
C GLN A 98 -17.29 -16.37 12.14
N ASN A 99 -17.95 -17.53 12.27
CA ASN A 99 -18.75 -17.83 13.45
C ASN A 99 -17.84 -18.08 14.65
N LEU A 100 -18.09 -17.32 15.73
CA LEU A 100 -17.52 -17.51 17.05
C LEU A 100 -18.60 -18.06 17.98
N ILE A 101 -18.19 -18.66 19.12
CA ILE A 101 -19.06 -19.40 20.04
C ILE A 101 -20.31 -18.58 20.47
N LEU A 102 -20.21 -17.25 20.52
CA LEU A 102 -21.31 -16.33 20.92
C LEU A 102 -21.35 -15.04 20.08
N GLY A 103 -20.99 -15.11 18.79
CA GLY A 103 -21.01 -13.94 17.91
C GLY A 103 -20.47 -14.25 16.52
N MET A 104 -20.51 -13.26 15.63
CA MET A 104 -19.84 -13.29 14.35
C MET A 104 -18.75 -12.23 14.33
N ASP A 105 -17.59 -12.61 13.81
CA ASP A 105 -16.55 -11.66 13.45
C ASP A 105 -16.64 -11.42 11.94
N ILE A 106 -16.75 -10.15 11.56
CA ILE A 106 -16.97 -9.73 10.18
C ILE A 106 -15.96 -8.65 9.84
N VAL A 107 -15.11 -8.94 8.85
CA VAL A 107 -14.25 -7.95 8.21
C VAL A 107 -14.78 -7.73 6.81
N GLN A 108 -14.94 -6.46 6.45
CA GLN A 108 -15.26 -6.06 5.08
C GLN A 108 -14.04 -5.37 4.47
N ALA A 109 -13.81 -5.60 3.19
CA ALA A 109 -12.78 -4.87 2.47
C ALA A 109 -13.23 -4.49 1.08
N SER A 110 -12.51 -3.51 0.51
CA SER A 110 -12.61 -3.14 -0.89
C SER A 110 -11.26 -3.26 -1.57
N LEU A 111 -11.29 -3.65 -2.83
CA LEU A 111 -10.14 -3.71 -3.72
C LEU A 111 -10.49 -3.01 -5.02
N GLY A 112 -9.64 -2.12 -5.49
CA GLY A 112 -9.91 -1.39 -6.70
C GLY A 112 -8.70 -0.67 -7.29
N TYR A 113 -8.92 -0.12 -8.47
CA TYR A 113 -8.12 0.92 -9.06
C TYR A 113 -8.51 2.27 -8.46
N ASP A 114 -7.52 3.05 -8.04
CA ASP A 114 -7.68 4.45 -7.63
C ASP A 114 -6.96 5.33 -8.66
N ASP A 115 -7.69 6.27 -9.27
CA ASP A 115 -7.21 7.20 -10.30
C ASP A 115 -6.53 8.45 -9.73
N ARG A 116 -6.66 8.71 -8.42
CA ARG A 116 -6.15 9.91 -7.74
C ARG A 116 -4.74 9.74 -7.20
N GLY A 117 -4.04 8.72 -7.71
CA GLY A 117 -2.74 8.26 -7.27
C GLY A 117 -1.59 9.25 -7.46
N LEU A 118 -0.38 8.71 -7.32
CA LEU A 118 0.86 9.46 -7.57
C LEU A 118 1.13 9.52 -9.08
N SER A 119 1.34 10.73 -9.59
CA SER A 119 1.81 10.95 -10.95
C SER A 119 3.32 11.18 -10.92
N TYR A 120 4.02 10.55 -11.86
CA TYR A 120 5.47 10.67 -11.98
C TYR A 120 5.81 11.23 -13.35
N ALA A 121 6.60 12.30 -13.39
CA ALA A 121 7.19 12.83 -14.60
C ALA A 121 8.71 12.90 -14.42
N ILE A 122 9.45 12.57 -15.47
CA ILE A 122 10.91 12.54 -15.41
C ILE A 122 11.46 13.37 -16.55
N SER A 123 12.06 14.48 -16.18
CA SER A 123 12.78 15.36 -17.09
C SER A 123 14.26 15.06 -17.00
N TYR A 124 14.98 15.20 -18.11
CA TYR A 124 16.43 15.22 -18.10
C TYR A 124 16.92 16.54 -18.71
N GLY A 125 18.15 16.92 -18.40
CA GLY A 125 18.79 18.12 -18.93
C GLY A 125 20.28 17.88 -19.13
N TYR A 126 20.85 18.62 -20.08
CA TYR A 126 22.29 18.65 -20.32
C TYR A 126 22.84 20.02 -19.97
N LEU A 127 24.14 20.04 -19.72
CA LEU A 127 24.89 21.26 -19.49
C LEU A 127 25.40 21.77 -20.85
N PHE A 128 25.03 22.99 -21.25
CA PHE A 128 25.63 23.63 -22.42
C PHE A 128 26.28 24.98 -22.08
N ASN A 129 27.61 24.98 -22.22
CA ASN A 129 28.52 26.09 -22.53
C ASN A 129 29.13 26.93 -21.38
N ASP A 130 30.31 27.49 -21.70
CA ASP A 130 31.30 28.33 -20.99
C ASP A 130 30.74 29.54 -20.21
N SER A 131 29.44 29.79 -20.27
CA SER A 131 28.71 30.82 -19.53
C SER A 131 27.85 30.28 -18.37
N GLY A 132 27.81 28.96 -18.16
CA GLY A 132 27.15 28.32 -17.01
C GLY A 132 25.62 28.26 -17.08
N VAL A 133 25.02 28.39 -18.26
CA VAL A 133 23.55 28.39 -18.45
C VAL A 133 23.03 26.98 -18.68
N TRP A 134 22.01 26.58 -17.92
CA TRP A 134 21.37 25.27 -18.04
C TRP A 134 20.39 25.24 -19.21
N VAL A 135 20.57 24.30 -20.14
CA VAL A 135 19.60 24.06 -21.22
C VAL A 135 18.94 22.70 -20.98
N PHE A 136 17.75 22.74 -20.40
CA PHE A 136 16.93 21.54 -20.23
C PHE A 136 16.29 21.17 -21.55
N SER A 137 16.79 20.11 -22.18
CA SER A 137 16.02 19.43 -23.22
C SER A 137 14.95 18.59 -22.51
N ARG A 138 13.75 19.17 -22.36
CA ARG A 138 12.59 18.45 -21.81
C ARG A 138 12.20 17.33 -22.78
N VAL A 139 12.70 16.13 -22.55
CA VAL A 139 12.48 15.02 -23.48
C VAL A 139 11.34 14.10 -23.06
N TYR A 140 10.84 14.20 -21.83
CA TYR A 140 9.66 13.44 -21.44
C TYR A 140 8.80 14.08 -20.35
N ASP A 141 8.01 15.08 -20.74
CA ASP A 141 6.77 15.40 -20.03
C ASP A 141 5.66 14.49 -20.59
N SER A 142 5.62 13.23 -20.17
CA SER A 142 4.35 12.51 -20.22
C SER A 142 3.84 12.45 -18.78
N PRO A 143 2.79 13.22 -18.42
CA PRO A 143 2.07 12.97 -17.19
C PRO A 143 1.42 11.60 -17.33
N ARG A 144 2.15 10.55 -16.94
CA ARG A 144 1.54 9.25 -16.76
C ARG A 144 0.90 9.32 -15.39
N VAL A 145 -0.39 9.66 -15.40
CA VAL A 145 -1.28 9.38 -14.27
C VAL A 145 -1.15 7.89 -14.01
N SER A 146 -0.29 7.52 -13.06
CA SER A 146 -0.30 6.17 -12.52
C SER A 146 -1.34 6.21 -11.42
N GLY A 147 -2.52 5.68 -11.72
CA GLY A 147 -3.35 5.24 -10.63
C GLY A 147 -2.63 4.16 -9.81
N GLY A 148 -3.38 3.51 -8.95
CA GLY A 148 -2.83 2.41 -8.16
C GLY A 148 -3.86 1.38 -7.82
N ILE A 149 -3.38 0.26 -7.32
CA ILE A 149 -4.24 -0.77 -6.72
C ILE A 149 -4.40 -0.40 -5.26
N LEU A 150 -5.62 -0.03 -4.87
CA LEU A 150 -5.97 0.28 -3.50
C LEU A 150 -6.76 -0.87 -2.90
N TYR A 151 -6.23 -1.45 -1.82
CA TYR A 151 -6.96 -2.31 -0.92
C TYR A 151 -7.25 -1.54 0.38
N LYS A 152 -8.49 -1.64 0.87
CA LYS A 152 -8.91 -1.04 2.14
C LYS A 152 -9.66 -2.08 2.95
N GLY A 153 -9.07 -2.49 4.06
CA GLY A 153 -9.67 -3.41 5.04
C GLY A 153 -10.21 -2.65 6.24
N LEU A 154 -11.45 -2.93 6.62
CA LEU A 154 -12.11 -2.41 7.81
C LEU A 154 -12.03 -3.46 8.92
N TYR A 155 -10.97 -3.37 9.72
CA TYR A 155 -10.75 -4.28 10.85
C TYR A 155 -11.32 -3.67 12.14
N GLN A 156 -11.99 -4.48 12.94
CA GLN A 156 -12.62 -4.07 14.19
C GLN A 156 -11.58 -3.81 15.30
N TYR A 157 -10.50 -4.59 15.36
CA TYR A 157 -9.48 -4.46 16.42
C TYR A 157 -8.20 -3.76 15.97
N TYR A 158 -7.85 -3.84 14.68
CA TYR A 158 -6.67 -3.16 14.13
C TYR A 158 -6.93 -1.79 13.51
N GLY A 159 -8.21 -1.43 13.33
CA GLY A 159 -8.61 -0.20 12.67
C GLY A 159 -8.51 -0.31 11.15
N THR A 160 -8.49 0.85 10.48
CA THR A 160 -8.42 0.89 9.02
C THR A 160 -7.00 0.60 8.57
N ILE A 161 -6.86 -0.39 7.70
CA ILE A 161 -5.61 -0.70 7.01
C ILE A 161 -5.83 -0.50 5.52
N GLU A 162 -4.96 0.29 4.92
CA GLU A 162 -4.94 0.52 3.48
C GLU A 162 -3.59 0.06 2.92
N LEU A 163 -3.66 -0.73 1.85
CA LEU A 163 -2.48 -1.12 1.06
C LEU A 163 -2.65 -0.49 -0.31
N TYR A 164 -1.65 0.29 -0.72
CA TYR A 164 -1.71 1.04 -1.96
C TYR A 164 -0.49 0.69 -2.80
N TYR A 165 -0.70 0.17 -4.02
CA TYR A 165 0.37 -0.15 -4.95
C TYR A 165 0.36 0.83 -6.12
N SER A 166 1.41 1.63 -6.27
CA SER A 166 1.53 2.63 -7.32
C SER A 166 2.98 2.93 -7.64
N GLY A 167 3.29 3.18 -8.91
CA GLY A 167 4.64 3.53 -9.36
C GLY A 167 5.71 2.49 -9.02
N GLY A 168 5.34 1.22 -8.84
CA GLY A 168 6.29 0.15 -8.50
C GLY A 168 6.62 0.06 -7.01
N VAL A 169 5.87 0.78 -6.16
CA VAL A 169 5.99 0.74 -4.70
C VAL A 169 4.71 0.20 -4.09
N LEU A 170 4.85 -0.65 -3.08
CA LEU A 170 3.74 -1.05 -2.21
C LEU A 170 3.82 -0.25 -0.92
N TYR A 171 2.79 0.54 -0.66
CA TYR A 171 2.63 1.35 0.53
C TYR A 171 1.62 0.73 1.50
N LEU A 172 1.85 0.95 2.79
CA LEU A 172 0.95 0.59 3.88
C LEU A 172 0.58 1.86 4.64
N ASN A 173 -0.72 2.11 4.75
CA ASN A 173 -1.28 3.02 5.72
C ASN A 173 -1.96 2.21 6.83
N HIS A 174 -1.43 2.32 8.04
CA HIS A 174 -2.03 1.75 9.25
C HIS A 174 -2.35 2.87 10.23
N ASN A 175 -3.64 3.17 10.40
CA ASN A 175 -4.11 4.23 11.32
C ASN A 175 -3.39 5.58 11.10
N ASN A 176 -3.33 6.06 9.86
CA ASN A 176 -2.66 7.30 9.43
C ASN A 176 -1.15 7.30 9.61
N ARG A 177 -0.52 6.11 9.67
CA ARG A 177 0.93 5.96 9.60
C ARG A 177 1.29 5.31 8.30
N TYR A 178 2.12 6.00 7.52
CA TYR A 178 2.47 5.65 6.14
C TYR A 178 3.85 5.02 6.09
N TYR A 179 3.95 3.86 5.43
CA TYR A 179 5.18 3.10 5.32
C TYR A 179 5.35 2.58 3.90
N THR A 180 6.61 2.54 3.45
CA THR A 180 7.00 1.77 2.27
C THR A 180 7.20 0.32 2.68
N VAL A 181 6.44 -0.60 2.09
CA VAL A 181 6.53 -2.04 2.35
C VAL A 181 7.54 -2.68 1.40
N LEU A 182 7.45 -2.31 0.11
CA LEU A 182 8.36 -2.78 -0.93
C LEU A 182 8.68 -1.60 -1.83
N ALA A 183 9.96 -1.23 -1.89
CA ALA A 183 10.48 -0.14 -2.70
C ALA A 183 10.48 -0.47 -4.21
N LEU A 184 10.78 0.55 -5.02
CA LEU A 184 10.98 0.35 -6.45
C LEU A 184 12.21 -0.51 -6.72
N PRO A 185 12.19 -1.28 -7.81
CA PRO A 185 13.41 -1.81 -8.42
C PRO A 185 14.18 -0.67 -9.13
N ILE A 186 14.73 0.27 -8.37
CA ILE A 186 15.70 1.24 -8.88
C ILE A 186 17.09 0.65 -8.68
N ARG A 187 17.88 0.62 -9.75
CA ARG A 187 19.27 0.19 -9.76
C ARG A 187 20.10 1.29 -10.38
N PHE A 188 21.10 1.74 -9.66
CA PHE A 188 22.15 2.52 -10.27
C PHE A 188 23.28 1.57 -10.66
N ASP A 189 23.66 1.57 -11.93
CA ASP A 189 24.78 0.79 -12.43
C ASP A 189 25.95 1.75 -12.67
N ALA A 190 26.95 1.70 -11.80
CA ALA A 190 28.19 2.42 -12.03
C ALA A 190 29.11 1.51 -12.84
N SER A 191 29.08 1.65 -14.16
CA SER A 191 30.06 0.98 -15.02
C SER A 191 31.27 1.88 -15.21
N VAL A 192 32.48 1.34 -15.03
CA VAL A 192 33.70 2.00 -15.50
C VAL A 192 34.02 1.37 -16.84
N THR A 193 34.04 2.16 -17.92
CA THR A 193 35.14 2.28 -18.90
C THR A 193 34.69 2.88 -20.25
N GLN A 194 35.08 4.14 -20.48
CA GLN A 194 35.98 4.50 -21.59
C GLN A 194 36.85 5.66 -21.08
N ASP A 195 38.18 5.56 -21.22
CA ASP A 195 39.16 6.61 -20.88
C ASP A 195 39.18 7.12 -19.42
N GLY A 196 38.82 6.29 -18.43
CA GLY A 196 38.91 6.65 -17.01
C GLY A 196 37.74 7.47 -16.46
N THR A 197 36.75 7.79 -17.30
CA THR A 197 35.50 8.41 -16.87
C THR A 197 34.58 7.35 -16.26
N ARG A 198 34.14 7.55 -15.01
CA ARG A 198 33.10 6.75 -14.36
C ARG A 198 31.78 7.07 -15.05
N VAL A 199 31.05 6.05 -15.48
CA VAL A 199 29.74 6.20 -16.12
C VAL A 199 28.67 5.72 -15.13
N ILE A 200 27.86 6.64 -14.61
CA ILE A 200 26.75 6.34 -13.70
C ILE A 200 25.45 6.23 -14.51
N GLY A 201 24.92 5.01 -14.56
CA GLY A 201 23.62 4.69 -15.13
C GLY A 201 22.52 4.67 -14.08
N LEU A 202 21.41 5.34 -14.34
CA LEU A 202 20.17 5.16 -13.56
C LEU A 202 19.21 4.25 -14.33
N TYR A 203 18.91 3.09 -13.73
CA TYR A 203 17.90 2.16 -14.19
C TYR A 203 16.75 2.15 -13.21
N ALA A 204 15.55 2.35 -13.72
CA ALA A 204 14.36 2.35 -12.89
C ALA A 204 13.21 1.74 -13.67
N GLN A 205 12.47 0.85 -13.01
CA GLN A 205 11.28 0.23 -13.58
C GLN A 205 10.05 0.80 -12.87
N MET A 206 9.23 1.50 -13.63
CA MET A 206 8.02 2.15 -13.13
C MET A 206 6.80 1.64 -13.90
N PRO A 207 5.92 0.84 -13.26
CA PRO A 207 4.66 0.46 -13.84
C PRO A 207 3.70 1.65 -13.85
N ALA A 208 3.16 1.98 -15.03
CA ALA A 208 2.04 2.91 -15.15
C ALA A 208 0.74 2.11 -15.08
N ILE A 209 -0.11 2.40 -14.10
CA ILE A 209 -1.34 1.65 -13.85
C ILE A 209 -2.55 2.44 -14.35
N PHE A 210 -3.35 1.80 -15.20
CA PHE A 210 -4.56 2.36 -15.81
C PHE A 210 -5.78 1.49 -15.51
N PRO A 211 -7.01 2.05 -15.52
CA PRO A 211 -8.20 1.24 -15.46
C PRO A 211 -8.33 0.47 -16.77
N GLY A 212 -8.63 -0.82 -16.71
CA GLY A 212 -8.94 -1.57 -17.91
C GLY A 212 -10.36 -1.27 -18.43
N SER A 213 -10.56 -1.49 -19.73
CA SER A 213 -11.85 -1.29 -20.38
C SER A 213 -12.81 -2.46 -20.10
N GLY A 214 -14.05 -2.16 -19.73
CA GLY A 214 -15.16 -3.14 -19.72
C GLY A 214 -15.33 -3.99 -18.46
N MET A 215 -14.74 -3.60 -17.32
CA MET A 215 -14.93 -4.25 -16.02
C MET A 215 -15.07 -3.24 -14.87
N HIS A 216 -15.45 -3.72 -13.69
CA HIS A 216 -15.49 -2.91 -12.48
C HIS A 216 -14.07 -2.43 -12.10
N THR A 217 -13.94 -1.14 -11.85
CA THR A 217 -12.70 -0.53 -11.34
C THR A 217 -12.55 -0.76 -9.84
N SER A 218 -13.61 -1.14 -9.13
CA SER A 218 -13.55 -1.47 -7.70
C SER A 218 -14.59 -2.51 -7.33
N VAL A 219 -14.26 -3.35 -6.34
CA VAL A 219 -15.18 -4.32 -5.74
C VAL A 219 -15.06 -4.25 -4.22
N SER A 220 -16.15 -4.52 -3.52
CA SER A 220 -16.17 -4.59 -2.05
C SER A 220 -17.00 -5.77 -1.59
N GLY A 221 -16.67 -6.31 -0.42
CA GLY A 221 -17.44 -7.39 0.19
C GLY A 221 -16.62 -8.35 1.02
N MET A 222 -17.13 -9.57 1.10
CA MET A 222 -16.51 -10.72 1.79
C MET A 222 -16.07 -11.75 0.75
N GLY A 223 -15.11 -12.60 1.10
CA GLY A 223 -14.57 -13.64 0.21
C GLY A 223 -13.30 -13.17 -0.53
N SER A 224 -13.28 -13.31 -1.85
CA SER A 224 -12.12 -12.97 -2.67
C SER A 224 -12.52 -12.27 -3.97
N ALA A 225 -11.64 -11.39 -4.44
CA ALA A 225 -11.73 -10.75 -5.74
C ALA A 225 -10.53 -11.13 -6.59
N THR A 226 -10.72 -11.18 -7.90
CA THR A 226 -9.64 -11.44 -8.84
C THR A 226 -9.18 -10.13 -9.47
N LEU A 227 -7.91 -9.80 -9.27
CA LEU A 227 -7.21 -8.75 -10.02
C LEU A 227 -6.80 -9.32 -11.37
N LYS A 228 -7.32 -8.77 -12.45
CA LYS A 228 -6.81 -9.00 -13.79
C LYS A 228 -5.84 -7.88 -14.13
N ILE A 229 -4.58 -8.24 -14.29
CA ILE A 229 -3.50 -7.31 -14.63
C ILE A 229 -3.00 -7.66 -16.02
N THR A 230 -3.06 -6.70 -16.94
CA THR A 230 -2.51 -6.86 -18.29
C THR A 230 -1.32 -5.92 -18.45
N CYS A 231 -0.14 -6.51 -18.59
CA CYS A 231 1.10 -5.82 -18.93
C CYS A 231 1.20 -5.67 -20.44
N ARG A 232 1.49 -4.46 -20.91
CA ARG A 232 1.93 -4.19 -22.28
C ARG A 232 3.35 -3.64 -22.22
N GLU A 233 4.21 -4.20 -23.06
CA GLU A 233 5.58 -3.70 -23.17
C GLU A 233 5.54 -2.24 -23.64
N VAL A 234 6.19 -1.37 -22.87
CA VAL A 234 6.55 -0.05 -23.34
C VAL A 234 8.04 -0.08 -23.54
N GLN A 235 8.49 0.00 -24.80
CA GLN A 235 9.91 0.09 -25.08
C GLN A 235 10.52 1.27 -24.30
N PRO A 236 11.76 1.15 -23.78
CA PRO A 236 12.44 2.28 -23.19
C PRO A 236 12.45 3.41 -24.23
N PRO A 237 11.92 4.59 -23.91
CA PRO A 237 11.66 5.63 -24.92
C PRO A 237 12.93 6.28 -25.47
N TYR A 238 14.14 5.81 -25.11
CA TYR A 238 15.35 6.56 -25.33
C TYR A 238 16.57 5.70 -25.71
N SER A 239 17.36 6.24 -26.64
CA SER A 239 18.76 5.86 -26.89
C SER A 239 19.63 6.72 -25.98
N PRO A 240 20.58 6.16 -25.20
CA PRO A 240 21.30 6.84 -24.13
C PRO A 240 21.93 8.19 -24.54
N PRO A 241 22.22 9.08 -23.57
CA PRO A 241 22.93 10.32 -23.86
C PRO A 241 24.27 10.03 -24.54
N LYS A 242 24.82 11.04 -25.20
CA LYS A 242 26.24 10.97 -25.59
C LYS A 242 27.05 10.76 -24.32
N VAL A 243 27.78 9.66 -24.27
CA VAL A 243 28.70 9.32 -23.18
C VAL A 243 29.69 10.49 -22.99
N GLY A 244 29.80 11.01 -21.77
CA GLY A 244 30.80 12.01 -21.39
C GLY A 244 30.30 13.43 -21.13
N GLU A 245 29.00 13.71 -21.25
CA GLU A 245 28.42 14.99 -20.79
C GLU A 245 27.68 14.80 -19.47
N PRO A 246 28.02 15.56 -18.41
CA PRO A 246 27.35 15.40 -17.14
C PRO A 246 25.89 15.87 -17.26
N SER A 247 24.95 14.96 -16.98
CA SER A 247 23.51 15.25 -17.09
C SER A 247 22.85 15.45 -15.73
N ILE A 248 21.75 16.21 -15.75
CA ILE A 248 20.82 16.35 -14.64
C ILE A 248 19.56 15.54 -14.94
N VAL A 249 19.07 14.82 -13.94
CA VAL A 249 17.76 14.18 -13.95
C VAL A 249 16.87 14.87 -12.93
N ILE A 250 15.66 15.23 -13.34
CA ILE A 250 14.62 15.78 -12.47
C ILE A 250 13.48 14.78 -12.45
N ILE A 251 13.17 14.24 -11.27
CA ILE A 251 11.98 13.43 -11.06
C ILE A 251 10.96 14.31 -10.33
N LYS A 252 9.82 14.51 -10.97
CA LYS A 252 8.65 15.23 -10.48
C LYS A 252 7.63 14.21 -9.99
N ILE A 253 7.13 14.40 -8.77
CA ILE A 253 6.12 13.55 -8.13
C ILE A 253 4.96 14.43 -7.72
N GLU A 254 3.84 14.27 -8.41
CA GLU A 254 2.62 15.04 -8.17
C GLU A 254 1.61 14.19 -7.42
N SER A 255 0.82 14.85 -6.58
CA SER A 255 -0.21 14.23 -5.77
C SER A 255 -1.51 15.02 -5.90
N TRP A 256 -2.61 14.31 -6.14
CA TRP A 256 -3.93 14.92 -6.27
C TRP A 256 -4.63 15.16 -4.93
N GLU A 257 -4.24 14.41 -3.88
CA GLU A 257 -4.79 14.54 -2.53
C GLU A 257 -3.67 14.49 -1.47
N ASP A 258 -3.89 15.11 -0.31
CA ASP A 258 -2.85 15.18 0.74
C ASP A 258 -2.38 13.82 1.24
N ARG A 259 -3.27 12.82 1.31
CA ARG A 259 -2.91 11.45 1.72
C ARG A 259 -1.87 10.80 0.81
N TYR A 260 -1.85 11.18 -0.47
CA TYR A 260 -0.87 10.67 -1.44
C TYR A 260 0.47 11.39 -1.34
N LEU A 261 0.50 12.64 -0.84
CA LEU A 261 1.75 13.33 -0.52
C LEU A 261 2.57 12.57 0.53
N ASP A 262 1.91 11.93 1.49
CA ASP A 262 2.63 11.15 2.49
C ASP A 262 3.26 9.87 1.90
N TYR A 263 2.64 9.27 0.87
CA TYR A 263 3.28 8.21 0.09
C TYR A 263 4.46 8.75 -0.74
N ALA A 264 4.32 9.94 -1.35
CA ALA A 264 5.43 10.59 -2.06
C ALA A 264 6.62 10.89 -1.14
N LYS A 265 6.37 11.36 0.09
CA LYS A 265 7.41 11.55 1.10
C LYS A 265 8.13 10.25 1.43
N ALA A 266 7.37 9.17 1.66
CA ALA A 266 7.94 7.86 1.96
C ALA A 266 8.81 7.33 0.81
N PHE A 267 8.39 7.57 -0.44
CA PHE A 267 9.17 7.28 -1.64
C PHE A 267 10.48 8.08 -1.70
N LEU A 268 10.43 9.38 -1.40
CA LEU A 268 11.61 10.26 -1.45
C LEU A 268 12.64 9.89 -0.40
N VAL A 269 12.21 9.49 0.80
CA VAL A 269 13.10 9.00 1.85
C VAL A 269 13.88 7.78 1.36
N GLU A 270 13.23 6.87 0.64
CA GLU A 270 13.90 5.68 0.10
C GLU A 270 14.89 6.02 -1.02
N LEU A 271 14.49 6.90 -1.95
CA LEU A 271 15.41 7.41 -2.98
C LEU A 271 16.61 8.11 -2.38
N GLU A 272 16.39 8.94 -1.37
CA GLU A 272 17.44 9.64 -0.64
C GLU A 272 18.41 8.64 0.00
N ASN A 273 17.91 7.58 0.64
CA ASN A 273 18.76 6.53 1.20
C ASN A 273 19.63 5.86 0.13
N ILE A 274 19.09 5.56 -1.06
CA ILE A 274 19.83 4.97 -2.17
C ILE A 274 20.94 5.91 -2.65
N LEU A 275 20.62 7.20 -2.85
CA LEU A 275 21.60 8.21 -3.28
C LEU A 275 22.72 8.39 -2.25
N LEU A 276 22.38 8.43 -0.96
CA LEU A 276 23.36 8.51 0.12
C LEU A 276 24.30 7.29 0.13
N GLN A 277 23.77 6.07 -0.09
CA GLN A 277 24.59 4.87 -0.22
C GLN A 277 25.56 4.92 -1.41
N MET A 278 25.23 5.70 -2.44
CA MET A 278 26.08 5.94 -3.61
C MET A 278 27.10 7.07 -3.43
N ASN A 279 27.20 7.65 -2.22
CA ASN A 279 28.02 8.82 -1.90
C ASN A 279 27.57 10.13 -2.56
N TYR A 280 26.30 10.23 -2.96
CA TYR A 280 25.77 11.51 -3.41
C TYR A 280 25.64 12.48 -2.24
N THR A 281 25.99 13.74 -2.47
CA THR A 281 25.87 14.79 -1.45
C THR A 281 24.57 15.56 -1.60
N LYS A 282 23.80 15.69 -0.52
CA LYS A 282 22.60 16.52 -0.49
C LYS A 282 22.95 18.01 -0.56
N VAL A 283 22.33 18.71 -1.49
CA VAL A 283 22.34 20.17 -1.57
C VAL A 283 21.13 20.69 -0.80
N LYS A 284 21.38 21.59 0.15
CA LYS A 284 20.30 22.32 0.81
C LYS A 284 19.74 23.36 -0.14
N THR A 285 18.43 23.52 -0.16
CA THR A 285 17.74 24.52 -0.97
C THR A 285 16.77 25.31 -0.11
N ASN A 286 16.65 26.60 -0.43
CA ASN A 286 15.60 27.47 0.08
C ASN A 286 14.64 27.89 -1.05
N ALA A 287 14.76 27.27 -2.23
CA ALA A 287 13.94 27.57 -3.37
C ALA A 287 12.47 27.31 -3.07
N THR A 288 11.62 28.20 -3.58
CA THR A 288 10.16 28.07 -3.53
C THR A 288 9.57 27.71 -4.88
N THR A 289 10.36 27.80 -5.95
CA THR A 289 9.97 27.44 -7.32
C THR A 289 10.95 26.44 -7.92
N LEU A 290 10.50 25.68 -8.93
CA LEU A 290 11.35 24.75 -9.65
C LEU A 290 12.53 25.46 -10.35
N GLU A 291 12.30 26.65 -10.90
CA GLU A 291 13.32 27.42 -11.61
C GLU A 291 14.43 27.89 -10.65
N ASP A 292 14.06 28.38 -9.47
CA ASP A 292 15.03 28.74 -8.43
C ASP A 292 15.80 27.51 -7.94
N ALA A 293 15.13 26.38 -7.74
CA ALA A 293 15.76 25.13 -7.31
C ALA A 293 16.79 24.64 -8.33
N ILE A 294 16.44 24.71 -9.63
CA ILE A 294 17.33 24.40 -10.73
C ILE A 294 18.57 25.31 -10.72
N ASN A 295 18.37 26.62 -10.56
CA ASN A 295 19.46 27.59 -10.55
C ASN A 295 20.38 27.40 -9.34
N GLU A 296 19.81 27.22 -8.14
CA GLU A 296 20.57 26.92 -6.91
C GLU A 296 21.35 25.62 -7.03
N PHE A 297 20.73 24.57 -7.57
CA PHE A 297 21.39 23.28 -7.78
C PHE A 297 22.55 23.42 -8.77
N GLY A 298 22.34 24.21 -9.82
CA GLY A 298 23.32 24.52 -10.84
C GLY A 298 24.60 25.16 -10.30
N VAL A 299 24.46 26.14 -9.41
CA VAL A 299 25.61 26.79 -8.73
C VAL A 299 26.38 25.79 -7.85
N ASN A 300 25.70 24.79 -7.31
CA ASN A 300 26.27 23.79 -6.42
C ASN A 300 26.98 22.64 -7.14
N ILE A 301 26.85 22.55 -8.46
CA ILE A 301 27.51 21.54 -9.27
C ILE A 301 28.65 22.20 -10.05
N THR A 302 29.87 21.77 -9.75
CA THR A 302 31.09 22.22 -10.44
C THR A 302 31.79 21.03 -11.09
N GLY A 303 32.74 21.29 -11.99
CA GLY A 303 33.50 20.28 -12.76
C GLY A 303 33.95 19.02 -11.99
N ASN A 304 34.18 19.14 -10.68
CA ASN A 304 34.67 18.06 -9.82
C ASN A 304 33.65 17.54 -8.79
N THR A 305 32.42 18.07 -8.74
CA THR A 305 31.40 17.74 -7.71
C THR A 305 30.00 17.52 -8.30
N PHE A 306 29.90 16.65 -9.29
CA PHE A 306 28.65 16.35 -10.00
C PHE A 306 27.71 15.39 -9.26
N GLU A 307 28.22 14.54 -8.37
CA GLU A 307 27.45 13.55 -7.60
C GLU A 307 26.68 14.21 -6.45
N ARG A 308 25.68 15.01 -6.80
CA ARG A 308 24.84 15.78 -5.87
C ARG A 308 23.37 15.56 -6.16
N TYR A 309 22.54 15.75 -5.15
CA TYR A 309 21.09 15.74 -5.30
C TYR A 309 20.45 16.83 -4.45
N MET A 310 19.26 17.28 -4.87
CA MET A 310 18.43 18.24 -4.16
C MET A 310 17.00 17.72 -4.13
N ILE A 311 16.32 17.92 -3.00
CA ILE A 311 14.89 17.66 -2.88
C ILE A 311 14.21 18.99 -2.60
N PHE A 312 13.21 19.31 -3.40
CA PHE A 312 12.42 20.54 -3.33
C PHE A 312 10.93 20.16 -3.26
N PHE A 313 10.17 20.90 -2.45
CA PHE A 313 8.72 20.77 -2.39
C PHE A 313 8.09 22.10 -2.78
N ASP A 314 7.29 22.06 -3.83
CA ASP A 314 6.47 23.18 -4.27
C ASP A 314 5.14 23.15 -3.51
N GLU A 315 4.94 24.12 -2.62
CA GLU A 315 3.73 24.21 -1.81
C GLU A 315 2.49 24.62 -2.62
N GLU A 316 2.67 25.36 -3.71
CA GLU A 316 1.60 25.86 -4.56
C GLU A 316 1.02 24.71 -5.39
N THR A 317 1.91 23.92 -6.01
CA THR A 317 1.50 22.78 -6.86
C THR A 317 1.42 21.46 -6.11
N LYS A 318 1.72 21.43 -4.80
CA LYS A 318 1.78 20.21 -3.98
C LYS A 318 2.62 19.11 -4.65
N THR A 319 3.80 19.51 -5.13
CA THR A 319 4.65 18.65 -5.95
C THR A 319 6.02 18.52 -5.33
N TYR A 320 6.52 17.28 -5.26
CA TYR A 320 7.91 17.02 -4.91
C TYR A 320 8.77 16.92 -6.16
N TYR A 321 9.96 17.50 -6.07
CA TYR A 321 11.00 17.39 -7.07
C TYR A 321 12.25 16.83 -6.43
N ILE A 322 12.86 15.85 -7.09
CA ILE A 322 14.23 15.43 -6.80
C ILE A 322 15.09 15.67 -8.02
N ILE A 323 16.11 16.48 -7.84
CA ILE A 323 17.08 16.86 -8.87
C ILE A 323 18.37 16.10 -8.56
N ILE A 324 18.90 15.37 -9.54
CA ILE A 324 20.06 14.47 -9.39
C ILE A 324 21.07 14.84 -10.48
N GLY A 325 22.30 15.15 -10.08
CA GLY A 325 23.40 15.48 -10.99
C GLY A 325 24.34 14.29 -11.19
N GLY A 326 25.20 14.37 -12.21
CA GLY A 326 26.24 13.36 -12.43
C GLY A 326 25.68 12.00 -12.85
N ILE A 327 24.57 12.01 -13.59
CA ILE A 327 24.08 10.83 -14.29
C ILE A 327 24.64 10.89 -15.71
N ASP A 328 25.29 9.84 -16.18
CA ASP A 328 25.89 9.81 -17.53
C ASP A 328 24.96 9.15 -18.54
N TYR A 329 24.14 8.20 -18.09
CA TYR A 329 23.07 7.67 -18.90
C TYR A 329 21.85 7.28 -18.07
N LEU A 330 20.70 7.36 -18.73
CA LEU A 330 19.41 7.14 -18.13
C LEU A 330 18.69 6.03 -18.89
N ARG A 331 18.29 4.98 -18.18
CA ARG A 331 17.46 3.91 -18.73
C ARG A 331 16.26 3.66 -17.86
N PHE A 332 15.18 4.38 -18.14
CA PHE A 332 13.87 4.03 -17.61
C PHE A 332 13.23 2.94 -18.45
N GLN A 333 12.74 1.91 -17.78
CA GLN A 333 11.85 0.94 -18.38
C GLN A 333 10.45 1.21 -17.83
N TYR A 334 9.51 1.46 -18.74
CA TYR A 334 8.10 1.60 -18.40
C TYR A 334 7.35 0.35 -18.83
N GLY A 335 6.27 0.05 -18.13
CA GLY A 335 5.31 -0.96 -18.55
C GLY A 335 3.92 -0.39 -18.30
N ASP A 336 3.05 -0.53 -19.29
CA ASP A 336 1.67 -0.11 -19.16
C ASP A 336 0.87 -1.29 -18.60
N PHE A 337 0.36 -1.14 -17.39
CA PHE A 337 -0.44 -2.12 -16.71
C PHE A 337 -1.88 -1.64 -16.69
N THR A 338 -2.79 -2.43 -17.26
CA THR A 338 -4.22 -2.21 -17.04
C THR A 338 -4.70 -3.12 -15.92
N VAL A 339 -5.39 -2.53 -14.94
CA VAL A 339 -5.98 -3.25 -13.82
C VAL A 339 -7.49 -3.28 -14.02
N ASN A 340 -8.05 -4.48 -13.94
CA ASN A 340 -9.48 -4.69 -13.78
C ASN A 340 -9.70 -5.53 -12.53
N VAL A 341 -10.80 -5.30 -11.84
CA VAL A 341 -11.18 -6.15 -10.71
C VAL A 341 -12.48 -6.86 -11.03
N GLN A 342 -12.48 -8.18 -10.85
CA GLN A 342 -13.65 -9.02 -11.04
C GLN A 342 -13.94 -9.76 -9.74
N ILE A 343 -15.19 -9.76 -9.30
CA ILE A 343 -15.60 -10.63 -8.19
C ILE A 343 -15.46 -12.07 -8.70
N ALA A 344 -14.66 -12.89 -8.03
CA ALA A 344 -14.66 -14.31 -8.31
C ALA A 344 -16.09 -14.82 -8.02
N PRO A 345 -16.76 -15.52 -8.96
CA PRO A 345 -18.08 -16.06 -8.67
C PRO A 345 -17.99 -16.87 -7.37
N SER A 346 -18.82 -16.53 -6.38
CA SER A 346 -18.75 -17.19 -5.08
C SER A 346 -18.96 -18.68 -5.31
N THR A 347 -17.93 -19.49 -5.09
CA THR A 347 -18.14 -20.92 -4.88
C THR A 347 -18.82 -21.04 -3.52
N THR A 348 -20.15 -21.09 -3.58
CA THR A 348 -21.06 -21.38 -2.48
C THR A 348 -20.63 -22.58 -1.67
#